data_AF-A0A2S9GK07-F1
#
_entry.id   AF-A0A2S9GK07-F1
#
_cell.length_a   1.000
_cell.length_b   1.000
_cell.length_c   1.000
_cell.angle_alpha   90.00
_cell.angle_beta   90.00
_cell.angle_gamma   90.00
#
_symmetry.space_group_name_H-M   'P 1'
#
loop_
_entity.id
_entity.type
_entity.pdbx_description
1 polymer ?
#
loop_
_entity_poly.entity_id
_entity_poly.type
_entity_poly.pdbx_seq_one_letter_code
_entity_poly.pdbx_strand_id
1 'polypeptide(L)'
;KHGGAHGGYVMYMQGRRLHFCYNFLGEYDQTLSSPDVLAPGVPTLGFTFTRTGTAEGSHTPIGDARLFVDTTQVAELAEMRVHPG
;
A
#
# COMPACT_ATOMS: atom_id res chain seq x y z
N LYS A 1 10.94 -6.35 -3.36
CA LYS A 1 11.62 -6.14 -2.04
C LYS A 1 10.67 -5.49 -1.04
N HIS A 2 10.87 -5.68 0.27
CA HIS A 2 10.07 -5.01 1.32
C HIS A 2 10.59 -3.60 1.71
N GLY A 3 11.80 -3.27 1.29
CA GLY A 3 12.43 -1.96 1.49
C GLY A 3 13.89 -1.98 1.07
N GLY A 4 14.51 -0.81 0.97
CA GLY A 4 15.91 -0.61 0.62
C GLY A 4 16.26 0.87 0.49
N ALA A 5 17.47 1.18 0.00
CA ALA A 5 17.95 2.55 -0.12
C ALA A 5 17.06 3.46 -0.99
N HIS A 6 16.31 2.87 -1.93
CA HIS A 6 15.53 3.62 -2.93
C HIS A 6 14.02 3.44 -2.75
N GLY A 7 13.53 2.85 -1.67
CA GLY A 7 12.09 2.76 -1.44
C GLY A 7 11.69 1.63 -0.51
N GLY A 8 10.38 1.46 -0.36
CA GLY A 8 9.79 0.60 0.65
C GLY A 8 8.39 1.08 0.99
N TYR A 9 7.86 0.60 2.10
CA TYR A 9 6.54 1.01 2.56
C TYR A 9 6.51 1.27 4.05
N VAL A 10 5.51 2.04 4.46
CA VAL A 10 5.16 2.27 5.85
C VAL A 10 3.65 2.16 6.00
N MET A 11 3.23 1.50 7.08
CA MET A 11 1.85 1.51 7.55
C MET A 11 1.81 2.28 8.88
N TYR A 12 0.92 3.26 9.00
CA TYR A 12 0.87 4.14 10.16
C TYR A 12 -0.53 4.66 10.44
N MET A 13 -0.71 5.20 11.65
CA MET A 13 -1.93 5.89 12.06
C MET A 13 -1.69 7.39 12.12
N GLN A 14 -2.57 8.17 11.48
CA GLN A 14 -2.55 9.64 11.58
C GLN A 14 -3.98 10.15 11.64
N GLY A 15 -4.28 11.04 12.60
CA GLY A 15 -5.65 11.56 12.76
C GLY A 15 -6.70 10.45 12.97
N ARG A 16 -6.32 9.34 13.62
CA ARG A 16 -7.13 8.13 13.80
C ARG A 16 -7.53 7.41 12.49
N ARG A 17 -6.83 7.67 11.39
CA ARG A 17 -7.00 6.97 10.11
C ARG A 17 -5.81 6.05 9.88
N LEU A 18 -6.07 4.91 9.27
CA LEU A 18 -5.03 3.98 8.84
C LEU A 18 -4.50 4.43 7.48
N HIS A 19 -3.18 4.47 7.35
CA HIS A 19 -2.50 4.79 6.11
C HIS A 19 -1.50 3.70 5.75
N PHE A 20 -1.39 3.41 4.46
CA PHE A 20 -0.30 2.66 3.88
C PHE A 20 0.30 3.50 2.76
N CYS A 21 1.60 3.79 2.83
CA CYS A 21 2.32 4.51 1.79
C CYS A 21 3.45 3.64 1.26
N TYR A 22 3.58 3.57 -0.06
CA TYR A 22 4.69 2.93 -0.74
C TYR A 22 5.46 3.97 -1.56
N ASN A 23 6.75 4.05 -1.30
CA ASN A 23 7.68 4.87 -2.08
C ASN A 23 8.25 4.04 -3.24
N PHE A 24 7.91 4.43 -4.46
CA PHE A 24 8.44 3.84 -5.68
C PHE A 24 9.71 4.57 -6.12
N LEU A 25 10.87 3.91 -5.94
CA LEU A 25 12.21 4.31 -6.37
C LEU A 25 12.69 5.71 -5.92
N GLY A 26 12.05 6.33 -4.93
CA GLY A 26 12.29 7.72 -4.55
C GLY A 26 11.66 8.73 -5.51
N GLU A 27 10.91 8.26 -6.52
CA GLU A 27 10.30 9.09 -7.55
C GLU A 27 8.94 9.63 -7.09
N TYR A 28 8.08 8.74 -6.56
CA TYR A 28 6.76 9.12 -6.08
C TYR A 28 6.19 8.14 -5.06
N ASP A 29 5.26 8.66 -4.27
CA ASP A 29 4.55 7.93 -3.23
C ASP A 29 3.16 7.50 -3.73
N GLN A 30 2.75 6.30 -3.34
CA GLN A 30 1.42 5.74 -3.59
C GLN A 30 0.77 5.42 -2.24
N THR A 31 -0.28 6.16 -1.89
CA THR A 31 -0.89 6.09 -0.55
C THR A 31 -2.33 5.58 -0.61
N LEU A 32 -2.64 4.60 0.23
CA LEU A 32 -4.00 4.18 0.57
C LEU A 32 -4.31 4.69 1.99
N SER A 33 -5.52 5.21 2.19
CA SER A 33 -5.97 5.69 3.51
C SER A 33 -7.39 5.20 3.81
N SER A 34 -7.68 4.86 5.06
CA SER A 34 -9.05 4.56 5.46
C SER A 34 -9.95 5.81 5.28
N PRO A 35 -11.11 5.68 4.63
CA PRO A 35 -12.02 6.80 4.36
C PRO A 35 -12.71 7.29 5.62
N ASP A 36 -12.74 6.47 6.67
CA ASP A 36 -13.25 6.80 8.01
C ASP A 36 -12.17 6.70 9.08
N VAL A 37 -12.43 7.36 10.21
CA VAL A 37 -11.60 7.21 11.42
C VAL A 37 -11.89 5.88 12.09
N LEU A 38 -10.86 5.26 12.65
CA LEU A 38 -10.99 4.01 13.39
C LEU A 38 -11.49 4.29 14.81
N ALA A 39 -12.36 3.40 15.29
CA ALA A 39 -12.75 3.35 16.69
C ALA A 39 -11.53 2.96 17.56
N PRO A 40 -11.47 3.40 18.83
CA PRO A 40 -10.44 2.93 19.75
C PRO A 40 -10.54 1.41 19.95
N GLY A 41 -9.39 0.74 20.02
CA GLY A 41 -9.34 -0.71 20.17
C GLY A 41 -8.02 -1.28 19.67
N VAL A 42 -8.00 -2.60 19.47
CA VAL A 42 -6.84 -3.34 18.95
C VAL A 42 -7.26 -4.06 17.65
N PRO A 43 -7.53 -3.33 16.57
CA PRO A 43 -7.89 -3.95 15.30
C PRO A 43 -6.70 -4.67 14.67
N THR A 44 -6.97 -5.67 13.86
CA THR A 44 -5.99 -6.20 12.92
C THR A 44 -5.89 -5.26 11.73
N LEU A 45 -4.67 -4.87 11.34
CA LEU A 45 -4.43 -3.97 10.21
C LEU A 45 -3.78 -4.77 9.09
N GLY A 46 -4.35 -4.72 7.89
CA GLY A 46 -3.92 -5.54 6.77
C GLY A 46 -3.64 -4.73 5.52
N PHE A 47 -2.68 -5.21 4.73
CA PHE A 47 -2.43 -4.73 3.38
C PHE A 47 -2.18 -5.93 2.47
N THR A 48 -2.73 -5.89 1.26
CA THR A 48 -2.43 -6.89 0.23
C THR A 48 -2.04 -6.21 -1.07
N PHE A 49 -1.10 -6.82 -1.78
CA PHE A 49 -0.76 -6.48 -3.16
C PHE A 49 -0.89 -7.74 -4.02
N THR A 50 -1.73 -7.70 -5.05
CA THR A 50 -1.91 -8.78 -6.01
C THR A 50 -1.34 -8.32 -7.35
N ARG A 51 -0.22 -8.90 -7.77
CA ARG A 51 0.39 -8.57 -9.06
C ARG A 51 -0.58 -8.92 -10.20
N THR A 52 -0.89 -7.93 -11.03
CA THR A 52 -1.72 -8.07 -12.24
C THR A 52 -0.88 -8.06 -13.52
N GLY A 53 0.35 -7.55 -13.46
CA GLY A 53 1.24 -7.54 -14.62
C GLY A 53 2.59 -6.89 -14.37
N THR A 54 3.13 -6.31 -15.44
CA THR A 54 4.40 -5.57 -15.47
C THR A 54 4.22 -4.36 -16.37
N ALA A 55 4.79 -3.21 -16.01
CA ALA A 55 4.74 -2.02 -16.85
C ALA A 55 5.47 -2.27 -18.18
N GLU A 56 4.88 -1.79 -19.27
CA GLU A 56 5.40 -1.99 -20.63
C GLU A 56 6.87 -1.56 -20.75
N GLY A 57 7.67 -2.37 -21.44
CA GLY A 57 9.09 -2.10 -21.65
C GLY A 57 9.96 -2.15 -20.38
N SER A 58 9.46 -2.68 -19.26
CA SER A 58 10.18 -2.73 -18.00
C SER A 58 9.99 -4.05 -17.23
N HIS A 59 10.66 -4.17 -16.09
CA HIS A 59 10.45 -5.24 -15.12
C HIS A 59 9.63 -4.80 -13.90
N THR A 60 9.08 -3.58 -13.92
CA THR A 60 8.32 -3.00 -12.81
C THR A 60 6.98 -3.73 -12.64
N PRO A 61 6.78 -4.48 -11.53
CA PRO A 61 5.50 -5.13 -11.29
C PRO A 61 4.39 -4.10 -11.09
N ILE A 62 3.23 -4.37 -11.69
CA ILE A 62 1.97 -3.65 -11.50
C ILE A 62 0.99 -4.59 -10.80
N GLY A 63 0.18 -4.06 -9.88
CA GLY A 63 -0.83 -4.84 -9.19
C GLY A 63 -1.89 -4.03 -8.47
N ASP A 64 -2.90 -4.75 -7.99
CA ASP A 64 -3.98 -4.19 -7.20
C ASP A 64 -3.61 -4.22 -5.72
N ALA A 65 -3.73 -3.09 -5.06
CA ALA A 65 -3.46 -2.91 -3.65
C ALA A 65 -4.75 -2.70 -2.87
N ARG A 66 -4.84 -3.30 -1.68
CA ARG A 66 -6.01 -3.19 -0.79
C ARG A 66 -5.57 -3.03 0.65
N LEU A 67 -6.29 -2.18 1.38
CA LEU A 67 -6.08 -1.89 2.79
C LEU A 67 -7.27 -2.46 3.59
N PHE A 68 -6.98 -3.06 4.74
CA PHE A 68 -7.96 -3.73 5.58
C PHE A 68 -7.90 -3.27 7.03
N VAL A 69 -9.07 -3.20 7.65
CA VAL A 69 -9.26 -3.18 9.10
C VAL A 69 -10.07 -4.42 9.46
N ASP A 70 -9.49 -5.27 10.29
CA ASP A 70 -9.93 -6.63 10.55
C ASP A 70 -10.13 -7.40 9.22
N THR A 71 -11.36 -7.80 8.92
CA THR A 71 -11.70 -8.50 7.67
C THR A 71 -12.32 -7.58 6.62
N THR A 72 -12.50 -6.29 6.93
CA THR A 72 -13.16 -5.33 6.04
C THR A 72 -12.13 -4.61 5.19
N GLN A 73 -12.29 -4.68 3.86
CA GLN A 73 -11.55 -3.82 2.94
C GLN A 73 -12.03 -2.37 3.09
N VAL A 74 -11.11 -1.47 3.41
CA VAL A 74 -11.41 -0.05 3.66
C VAL A 74 -10.91 0.87 2.56
N ALA A 75 -9.90 0.45 1.78
CA ALA A 75 -9.41 1.21 0.64
C ALA A 75 -8.77 0.29 -0.40
N GLU A 76 -8.68 0.77 -1.64
CA GLU A 76 -8.00 0.08 -2.74
C GLU A 76 -7.29 1.06 -3.67
N LEU A 77 -6.30 0.55 -4.39
CA LEU A 77 -5.56 1.27 -5.42
C LEU A 77 -5.21 0.27 -6.54
N ALA A 78 -5.78 0.49 -7.72
CA ALA A 78 -5.41 -0.25 -8.91
C ALA A 78 -4.07 0.26 -9.47
N GLU A 79 -3.42 -0.59 -10.27
CA GLU A 79 -2.20 -0.26 -11.01
C GLU A 79 -1.02 0.23 -10.15
N MET A 80 -0.97 -0.17 -8.88
CA MET A 80 0.12 0.16 -7.98
C MET A 80 1.43 -0.41 -8.53
N ARG A 81 2.49 0.42 -8.51
CA ARG A 81 3.84 0.01 -8.93
C ARG A 81 4.72 -0.27 -7.73
N VAL A 82 5.42 -1.40 -7.76
CA VAL A 82 6.40 -1.79 -6.73
C VAL A 82 7.76 -2.03 -7.36
N HIS A 83 8.82 -2.06 -6.57
CA HIS A 83 10.16 -2.32 -7.10
C HIS A 83 10.25 -3.76 -7.64
N PRO A 84 10.98 -3.97 -8.74
CA PRO A 84 11.40 -5.31 -9.15
C PRO A 84 12.10 -6.06 -8.01
N GLY A 85 11.98 -7.40 -8.02
CA GLY A 85 12.56 -8.31 -7.03
C GLY A 85 14.05 -8.11 -6.80
#